data_AF-A0A3T1ARR8-F1
#
_entry.id   AF-A0A3T1ARR8-F1
#
_cell.length_a   1.000
_cell.length_b   1.000
_cell.length_c   1.000
_cell.angle_alpha   90.00
_cell.angle_beta   90.00
_cell.angle_gamma   90.00
#
_symmetry.space_group_name_H-M   'P 1'
#
loop_
_entity.id
_entity.type
_entity.pdbx_description
1 polymer ?
#
loop_
_entity_poly.entity_id
_entity_poly.type
_entity_poly.pdbx_seq_one_letter_code
_entity_poly.pdbx_strand_id
1 'polypeptide(L)' 'MPHADTLTVVHHDDTHTRFKDVRYQLHRDGIRIWSAEGEHAITDVLMTHAYRQREAAN' A
#
# COMPACT_ATOMS: atom_id res chain seq x y z
N MET A 1 11.39 2.10 -4.67
CA MET A 1 10.15 1.73 -3.96
C MET A 1 9.06 1.48 -4.99
N PRO A 2 8.36 0.34 -4.93
CA PRO A 2 7.13 0.12 -5.68
C PRO A 2 6.16 1.29 -5.55
N HIS A 3 5.49 1.61 -6.65
CA HIS A 3 4.43 2.60 -6.71
C HIS A 3 3.11 1.92 -7.09
N ALA A 4 2.02 2.31 -6.43
CA ALA A 4 0.66 1.85 -6.68
C ALA A 4 -0.32 3.03 -6.67
N ASP A 5 -1.18 3.08 -7.69
CA ASP A 5 -2.28 4.03 -7.76
C ASP A 5 -3.30 3.78 -6.65
N THR A 6 -3.48 2.51 -6.29
CA THR A 6 -4.25 2.11 -5.11
C THR A 6 -3.55 0.98 -4.38
N LEU A 7 -3.32 1.16 -3.09
CA LEU A 7 -2.80 0.15 -2.19
C LEU A 7 -3.84 -0.13 -1.11
N THR A 8 -4.29 -1.38 -1.01
CA THR A 8 -5.14 -1.83 0.10
C THR A 8 -4.30 -2.71 1.03
N VAL A 9 -4.29 -2.36 2.31
CA VAL A 9 -3.68 -3.15 3.37
C VAL A 9 -4.81 -3.83 4.14
N VAL A 10 -4.75 -5.15 4.22
CA VAL A 10 -5.64 -5.98 5.03
C VAL A 10 -4.92 -6.25 6.34
N HIS A 11 -5.58 -5.92 7.43
CA HIS A 11 -5.06 -6.07 8.78
C HIS A 11 -5.47 -7.42 9.37
N HIS A 12 -4.83 -7.83 10.47
CA HIS A 12 -5.15 -9.10 11.14
C HIS A 12 -6.53 -9.16 11.79
N ASP A 13 -7.15 -8.01 12.05
CA ASP A 13 -8.51 -7.88 12.56
C ASP A 13 -9.56 -7.76 11.43
N ASP A 14 -9.17 -8.13 10.20
CA ASP A 14 -9.94 -8.01 8.96
C ASP A 14 -10.35 -6.57 8.60
N THR A 15 -9.79 -5.54 9.26
CA THR A 15 -9.96 -4.16 8.81
C THR A 15 -9.13 -3.90 7.55
N HIS A 16 -9.57 -2.92 6.75
CA HIS A 16 -8.93 -2.58 5.49
C HIS A 16 -8.57 -1.09 5.46
N THR A 17 -7.29 -0.80 5.26
CA THR A 17 -6.82 0.57 5.00
C THR A 17 -6.50 0.76 3.52
N ARG A 18 -7.04 1.81 2.90
CA ARG A 18 -6.83 2.11 1.48
C ARG A 18 -6.02 3.39 1.33
N PHE A 19 -4.99 3.30 0.50
CA PHE A 19 -4.13 4.41 0.11
C PHE A 19 -4.20 4.63 -1.39
N LYS A 20 -4.07 5.90 -1.81
CA LYS A 20 -4.06 6.30 -3.22
C LYS A 20 -2.75 6.97 -3.57
N ASP A 21 -2.26 6.73 -4.78
CA ASP A 21 -1.04 7.34 -5.32
C ASP A 21 0.13 7.26 -4.33
N VAL A 22 0.48 6.02 -3.93
CA VAL A 22 1.48 5.80 -2.89
C VAL A 22 2.70 5.06 -3.40
N ARG A 23 3.81 5.31 -2.71
CA ARG A 23 4.98 4.42 -2.76
C ARG A 23 4.98 3.57 -1.52
N TYR A 24 5.45 2.34 -1.63
CA TYR A 24 5.52 1.45 -0.47
C TYR A 24 6.76 0.57 -0.49
N GLN A 25 7.11 0.06 0.68
CA GLN A 25 8.14 -0.96 0.90
C GLN A 25 7.60 -2.02 1.85
N LEU A 26 7.64 -3.27 1.41
CA LEU A 26 7.39 -4.42 2.27
C LEU A 26 8.67 -4.76 3.04
N HIS A 27 8.52 -4.92 4.35
CA HIS A 27 9.55 -5.36 5.27
C HIS A 27 9.07 -6.66 5.94
N ARG A 28 9.97 -7.33 6.68
CA ARG A 28 9.60 -8.51 7.47
C ARG A 28 8.55 -8.19 8.53
N ASP A 29 8.63 -6.99 9.10
CA ASP A 29 7.82 -6.56 10.24
C ASP A 29 6.59 -5.75 9.81
N GLY A 30 6.31 -5.64 8.50
CA GLY A 30 5.16 -4.89 8.00
C GLY A 30 5.39 -4.17 6.66
N ILE A 31 4.69 -3.07 6.47
CA ILE A 31 4.78 -2.22 5.27
C ILE A 31 4.99 -0.76 5.68
N ARG A 32 5.89 -0.09 4.94
CA ARG A 32 6.07 1.35 5.00
C ARG A 32 5.48 1.98 3.74
N ILE A 33 4.68 3.02 3.91
CA ILE A 33 3.90 3.65 2.86
C ILE A 33 4.19 5.15 2.89
N TRP A 34 4.45 5.74 1.73
CA TRP A 34 4.61 7.17 1.55
C TRP A 34 3.46 7.66 0.67
N SER A 35 2.62 8.51 1.26
CA SER A 35 1.46 9.14 0.64
C SER A 35 1.64 10.67 0.66
N ALA A 36 0.68 11.39 0.07
CA ALA A 36 0.62 12.85 0.19
C ALA A 36 0.40 13.32 1.63
N GLU A 37 -0.17 12.48 2.50
CA GLU A 37 -0.41 12.76 3.92
C GLU A 37 0.83 12.49 4.80
N GLY A 38 1.83 11.81 4.24
CA GLY A 38 3.10 11.53 4.89
C GLY A 38 3.51 10.06 4.87
N GLU A 39 4.39 9.71 5.80
CA GLU A 39 4.87 8.34 5.98
C GLU A 39 3.97 7.58 6.97
N HIS A 40 3.53 6.38 6.59
CA HIS A 40 2.81 5.45 7.45
C HIS A 40 3.61 4.15 7.57
N ALA A 41 3.80 3.69 8.80
CA ALA A 41 4.35 2.37 9.09
C ALA A 41 3.26 1.50 9.70
N ILE A 42 2.91 0.41 9.01
CA ILE A 42 1.88 -0.54 9.43
C ILE A 42 2.55 -1.88 9.66
N THR A 43 2.35 -2.47 10.82
CA THR A 43 3.04 -3.71 11.24
C THR A 43 2.12 -4.92 11.31
N ASP A 44 0.83 -4.67 11.50
CA ASP A 44 -0.26 -5.62 11.59
C ASP A 44 -0.81 -5.99 10.20
N VAL A 45 0.07 -6.35 9.27
CA VAL A 45 -0.28 -6.64 7.88
C VAL A 45 -0.56 -8.13 7.69
N LEU A 46 -1.80 -8.47 7.36
CA LEU A 46 -2.16 -9.81 6.89
C LEU A 46 -1.86 -9.97 5.39
N MET A 47 -2.26 -8.98 4.59
CA MET A 47 -2.14 -9.02 3.12
C MET A 47 -2.10 -7.62 2.52
N THR A 48 -1.45 -7.47 1.36
CA THR A 48 -1.43 -6.20 0.61
C THR A 48 -1.86 -6.40 -0.84
N HIS A 49 -2.82 -5.60 -1.30
CA HIS A 49 -3.22 -5.51 -2.69
C HIS A 49 -2.72 -4.21 -3.31
N ALA A 50 -1.73 -4.30 -4.18
CA ALA A 50 -1.21 -3.16 -4.92
C ALA A 50 -1.74 -3.18 -6.35
N TYR A 51 -2.54 -2.18 -6.71
CA TYR A 51 -3.03 -1.97 -8.06
C TYR A 51 -2.27 -0.82 -8.71
N ARG A 52 -1.79 -1.06 -9.94
CA ARG A 52 -1.28 -0.01 -10.82
C ARG A 52 -2.15 0.06 -12.06
N GLN A 53 -2.80 1.19 -12.28
CA GLN A 53 -3.46 1.51 -13.53
C GLN A 53 -2.38 1.70 -14.59
N ARG A 54 -2.20 0.68 -15.42
CA ARG A 54 -1.36 0.81 -16.61
C ARG A 54 -2.16 1.68 -17.58
N GLU A 55 -1.66 2.88 -17.90
CA GLU A 55 -2.21 3.63 -19.03
C GLU A 55 -2.17 2.70 -20.25
N ALA A 56 -3.33 2.44 -20.85
CA ALA A 56 -3.39 1.69 -22.09
C ALA A 56 -2.60 2.50 -23.12
N ALA A 57 -1.44 1.99 -23.53
CA ALA A 57 -0.66 2.57 -24.60
C ALA A 57 -1.55 2.58 -25.86
N ASN A 58 -1.95 3.78 -26.26
CA ASN A 58 -2.72 4.04 -27.47
C ASN A 58 -1.75 4.43 -28.60
#